data_AF-A0A7S0LSP8-F1
#
_entry.id   AF-A0A7S0LSP8-F1
#
_cell.length_a   1.000
_cell.length_b   1.000
_cell.length_c   1.000
_cell.angle_alpha   90.00
_cell.angle_beta   90.00
_cell.angle_gamma   90.00
#
_symmetry.space_group_name_H-M   'P 1'
#
loop_
_entity.id
_entity.type
_entity.pdbx_description
1 polymer ?
#
loop_
_entity_poly.entity_id
_entity_poly.type
_entity_poly.pdbx_seq_one_letter_code
_entity_poly.pdbx_strand_id
1 'polypeptide(L)'
;VVYDEICTASPDRAKLITKARVNKLFTDNGRVVGIQYEKDGKNHRLDGSAVVVASGGFGAGVLEKTSAMSRIRPDLMHLPTTNGDHCTGDALDFVGEIGGGAVDLTDVQVHPTGLVHPKDPDGRVKFLAAGAL
;
A
#
# COMPACT_ATOMS: atom_id res chain seq x y z
N VAL A 1 10.02 -10.36 18.68
CA VAL A 1 9.01 -11.39 18.33
C VAL A 1 8.43 -10.99 17.00
N VAL A 2 8.66 -11.80 15.97
CA VAL A 2 8.13 -11.56 14.63
C VAL A 2 6.64 -11.89 14.65
N TYR A 3 5.78 -11.11 13.99
CA TYR A 3 4.32 -11.30 14.04
C TYR A 3 3.90 -12.74 13.66
N ASP A 4 4.62 -13.35 12.71
CA ASP A 4 4.44 -14.74 12.27
C ASP A 4 4.60 -15.75 13.42
N GLU A 5 5.52 -15.48 14.36
CA GLU A 5 5.71 -16.31 15.56
C GLU A 5 4.48 -16.23 16.48
N ILE A 6 3.88 -15.04 16.61
CA ILE A 6 2.66 -14.83 17.40
C ILE A 6 1.49 -15.58 16.76
N CYS A 7 1.30 -15.46 15.44
CA CYS A 7 0.25 -16.16 14.73
C CYS A 7 0.41 -17.69 14.81
N THR A 8 1.65 -18.18 14.78
CA THR A 8 1.94 -19.61 14.92
C THR A 8 1.66 -20.10 16.34
N ALA A 9 2.09 -19.35 17.35
CA ALA A 9 1.93 -19.71 18.75
C ALA A 9 0.49 -19.53 19.28
N SER A 10 -0.33 -18.68 18.64
CA SER A 10 -1.68 -18.36 19.10
C SER A 10 -2.64 -18.04 17.93
N PRO A 11 -2.99 -19.05 17.10
CA PRO A 11 -3.79 -18.86 15.88
C PRO A 11 -5.22 -18.38 16.14
N ASP A 12 -5.76 -18.62 17.34
CA ASP A 12 -7.08 -18.12 17.75
C ASP A 12 -7.07 -16.63 18.14
N ARG A 13 -5.89 -16.08 18.45
CA ARG A 13 -5.72 -14.67 18.84
C ARG A 13 -5.26 -13.79 17.69
N ALA A 14 -4.44 -14.34 16.78
CA ALA A 14 -3.90 -13.60 15.65
C ALA A 14 -3.77 -14.51 14.44
N LYS A 15 -4.15 -14.00 13.26
CA LYS A 15 -3.99 -14.68 11.98
C LYS A 15 -3.21 -13.79 11.02
N LEU A 16 -2.38 -14.41 10.20
CA LEU A 16 -1.70 -13.76 9.09
C LEU A 16 -2.19 -14.38 7.79
N ILE A 17 -2.79 -13.56 6.93
CA ILE A 17 -3.26 -13.98 5.62
C ILE A 17 -2.43 -13.21 4.59
N THR A 18 -1.44 -13.88 4.01
CA THR A 18 -0.60 -13.29 2.95
C THR A 18 -1.28 -13.44 1.58
N LYS A 19 -0.79 -12.70 0.57
CA LYS A 19 -1.36 -12.68 -0.78
C LYS A 19 -2.87 -12.40 -0.76
N ALA A 20 -3.28 -11.44 0.07
CA ALA A 20 -4.65 -11.04 0.27
C ALA A 20 -4.73 -9.52 0.12
N ARG A 21 -5.38 -9.04 -0.94
CA ARG A 21 -5.48 -7.62 -1.25
C ARG A 21 -6.84 -7.09 -0.80
N VAL A 22 -6.86 -6.23 0.21
CA VAL A 22 -8.09 -5.54 0.63
C VAL A 22 -8.50 -4.53 -0.43
N ASN A 23 -9.78 -4.54 -0.81
CA ASN A 23 -10.30 -3.64 -1.84
C ASN A 23 -11.64 -2.99 -1.49
N LYS A 24 -12.22 -3.28 -0.32
CA LYS A 24 -13.49 -2.70 0.12
C LYS A 24 -13.65 -2.75 1.63
N LEU A 25 -14.29 -1.72 2.19
CA LEU A 25 -14.81 -1.72 3.56
C LEU A 25 -16.33 -1.91 3.54
N PHE A 26 -16.84 -2.74 4.45
CA PHE A 26 -18.27 -2.85 4.68
C PHE A 26 -18.68 -1.92 5.81
N THR A 27 -19.77 -1.17 5.62
CA THR A 27 -20.29 -0.24 6.62
C THR A 27 -21.76 -0.53 6.92
N ASP A 28 -22.15 -0.38 8.18
CA ASP A 28 -23.54 -0.36 8.63
C ASP A 28 -23.76 0.85 9.55
N ASN A 29 -24.79 1.64 9.28
CA ASN A 29 -25.11 2.86 10.05
C ASN A 29 -23.89 3.78 10.31
N GLY A 30 -23.03 3.94 9.30
CA GLY A 30 -21.82 4.76 9.38
C GLY A 30 -20.64 4.13 10.16
N ARG A 31 -20.76 2.88 10.60
CA ARG A 31 -19.69 2.13 11.27
C ARG A 31 -19.13 1.06 10.35
N VAL A 32 -17.81 0.90 10.33
CA VAL A 32 -17.16 -0.22 9.65
C VAL A 32 -17.50 -1.52 10.38
N VAL A 33 -17.91 -2.54 9.62
CA VAL A 33 -18.31 -3.86 10.12
C VAL A 33 -17.53 -5.02 9.48
N GLY A 34 -16.58 -4.71 8.59
CA GLY A 34 -15.73 -5.70 7.98
C GLY A 34 -15.01 -5.20 6.75
N ILE A 35 -14.33 -6.11 6.07
CA ILE A 35 -13.58 -5.87 4.85
C ILE A 35 -13.90 -6.92 3.80
N GLN A 36 -13.66 -6.57 2.54
CA GLN A 36 -13.46 -7.53 1.47
C GLN A 36 -11.98 -7.58 1.11
N TYR A 37 -11.44 -8.77 0.92
CA TYR A 37 -10.13 -8.97 0.32
C TYR A 37 -10.19 -9.98 -0.83
N GLU A 38 -9.39 -9.76 -1.86
CA GLU A 38 -9.15 -10.72 -2.92
C GLU A 38 -8.00 -11.64 -2.53
N LYS A 39 -8.18 -12.95 -2.72
CA LYS A 39 -7.14 -13.97 -2.60
C LYS A 39 -7.41 -15.09 -3.59
N ASP A 40 -6.38 -15.51 -4.32
CA ASP A 40 -6.42 -16.61 -5.29
C ASP A 40 -7.55 -16.43 -6.34
N GLY A 41 -7.77 -15.19 -6.78
CA GLY A 41 -8.79 -14.80 -7.77
C GLY A 41 -10.21 -14.70 -7.20
N LYS A 42 -10.40 -14.79 -5.88
CA LYS A 42 -11.71 -14.81 -5.22
C LYS A 42 -11.83 -13.71 -4.17
N ASN A 43 -13.00 -13.09 -4.12
CA ASN A 43 -13.32 -12.15 -3.06
C ASN A 43 -13.81 -12.89 -1.81
N HIS A 44 -13.25 -12.51 -0.67
CA HIS A 44 -13.59 -13.02 0.65
C HIS A 44 -14.06 -11.87 1.53
N ARG A 45 -15.09 -12.13 2.34
CA ARG A 45 -15.55 -11.20 3.37
C ARG A 45 -14.98 -11.61 4.72
N LEU A 46 -14.50 -10.64 5.48
CA LEU A 46 -14.09 -10.80 6.87
C LEU A 46 -14.80 -9.74 7.72
N ASP A 47 -15.67 -10.20 8.61
CA ASP A 47 -16.39 -9.32 9.54
C ASP A 47 -15.50 -8.93 10.72
N GLY A 48 -15.66 -7.70 11.21
CA GLY A 48 -14.89 -7.17 12.32
C GLY A 48 -15.44 -5.83 12.79
N SER A 49 -15.40 -5.58 14.10
CA SER A 49 -15.93 -4.34 14.68
C SER A 49 -15.02 -3.11 14.49
N ALA A 50 -13.79 -3.33 14.04
CA ALA A 50 -12.81 -2.28 13.76
C ALA A 50 -11.84 -2.73 12.67
N VAL A 51 -11.35 -1.77 11.89
CA VAL A 51 -10.33 -1.98 10.86
C VAL A 51 -9.24 -0.93 11.06
N VAL A 52 -7.98 -1.38 11.12
CA VAL A 52 -6.82 -0.49 11.14
C VAL A 52 -6.14 -0.57 9.78
N VAL A 53 -6.09 0.55 9.07
CA VAL A 53 -5.41 0.64 7.77
C VAL A 53 -3.94 0.98 8.00
N ALA A 54 -3.07 0.03 7.71
CA ALA A 54 -1.61 0.18 7.79
C ALA A 54 -0.96 -0.23 6.45
N SER A 55 -1.56 0.19 5.34
CA SER A 55 -1.23 -0.28 3.98
C SER A 55 -0.02 0.41 3.32
N GLY A 56 0.68 1.29 4.03
CA GLY A 56 1.79 2.06 3.47
C GLY A 56 1.35 3.20 2.53
N GLY A 57 2.29 3.72 1.76
CA GLY A 57 2.10 4.88 0.87
C GLY A 57 1.82 4.52 -0.60
N PHE A 58 1.88 5.54 -1.46
CA PHE A 58 1.53 5.46 -2.89
C PHE A 58 2.70 5.79 -3.85
N GLY A 59 3.93 5.90 -3.33
CA GLY A 59 5.10 6.34 -4.07
C GLY A 59 5.60 5.38 -5.17
N ALA A 60 5.15 4.12 -5.18
CA ALA A 60 5.41 3.22 -6.30
C ALA A 60 4.48 3.49 -7.50
N GLY A 61 3.45 4.32 -7.32
CA GLY A 61 2.52 4.70 -8.38
C GLY A 61 3.18 5.31 -9.62
N VAL A 62 4.40 5.86 -9.52
CA VAL A 62 5.16 6.34 -10.69
C VAL A 62 5.47 5.26 -11.74
N LEU A 63 5.38 3.98 -11.34
CA LEU A 63 5.56 2.82 -12.21
C LEU A 63 4.30 2.50 -13.04
N GLU A 64 3.14 3.03 -12.66
CA GLU A 64 1.85 2.71 -13.27
C GLU A 64 1.13 3.97 -13.77
N LYS A 65 0.70 3.97 -15.04
CA LYS A 65 0.07 5.14 -15.69
C LYS A 65 -1.29 5.52 -15.11
N THR A 66 -1.98 4.56 -14.49
CA THR A 66 -3.34 4.71 -13.93
C THR A 66 -3.36 4.98 -12.42
N SER A 67 -2.19 5.14 -11.80
CA SER A 67 -2.04 5.31 -10.36
C SER A 67 -2.55 6.65 -9.83
N ALA A 68 -2.64 6.76 -8.50
CA ALA A 68 -2.87 8.05 -7.84
C ALA A 68 -1.78 9.08 -8.19
N MET A 69 -0.51 8.65 -8.32
CA MET A 69 0.60 9.53 -8.69
C MET A 69 0.40 10.21 -10.05
N SER A 70 -0.14 9.49 -11.04
CA SER A 70 -0.34 10.07 -12.38
C SER A 70 -1.40 11.18 -12.40
N ARG A 71 -2.33 11.15 -11.44
CA ARG A 71 -3.36 12.17 -11.26
C ARG A 71 -2.89 13.34 -10.39
N ILE A 72 -2.14 13.05 -9.32
CA ILE A 72 -1.81 14.02 -8.26
C ILE A 72 -0.48 14.73 -8.52
N ARG A 73 0.54 14.01 -9.01
CA ARG A 73 1.89 14.51 -9.31
C ARG A 73 2.39 13.98 -10.66
N PRO A 74 1.71 14.30 -11.77
CA PRO A 74 2.13 13.86 -13.11
C PRO A 74 3.56 14.31 -13.46
N ASP A 75 4.01 15.43 -12.89
CA ASP A 75 5.36 15.96 -13.03
C ASP A 75 6.44 15.00 -12.51
N LEU A 76 6.12 14.12 -11.55
CA LEU A 76 7.07 13.16 -10.97
C LEU A 76 7.09 11.79 -11.66
N MET A 77 6.18 11.52 -12.62
CA MET A 77 6.01 10.19 -13.22
C MET A 77 7.24 9.67 -13.99
N HIS A 78 8.13 10.58 -14.40
CA HIS A 78 9.37 10.25 -15.09
C HIS A 78 10.48 9.77 -14.14
N LEU A 79 10.34 10.00 -12.84
CA LEU A 79 11.35 9.62 -11.85
C LEU A 79 11.30 8.11 -11.53
N PRO A 80 12.42 7.53 -11.08
CA PRO A 80 12.41 6.23 -10.42
C PRO A 80 11.77 6.32 -9.02
N THR A 81 11.56 5.18 -8.37
CA THR A 81 11.07 5.08 -6.99
C THR A 81 12.00 4.23 -6.14
N THR A 82 12.04 4.49 -4.84
CA THR A 82 12.70 3.60 -3.86
C THR A 82 11.71 2.66 -3.17
N ASN A 83 10.42 2.79 -3.49
CA ASN A 83 9.37 1.99 -2.89
C ASN A 83 9.27 0.63 -3.58
N GLY A 84 8.82 -0.38 -2.83
CA GLY A 84 8.43 -1.65 -3.43
C GLY A 84 7.20 -1.47 -4.32
N ASP A 85 7.04 -2.34 -5.31
CA ASP A 85 5.92 -2.35 -6.27
C ASP A 85 4.53 -2.37 -5.61
N HIS A 86 4.43 -2.90 -4.40
CA HIS A 86 3.23 -2.95 -3.57
C HIS A 86 2.82 -1.61 -2.93
N CYS A 87 3.65 -0.56 -2.96
CA CYS A 87 3.33 0.75 -2.38
C CYS A 87 2.49 1.61 -3.36
N THR A 88 1.32 1.11 -3.75
CA THR A 88 0.43 1.69 -4.78
C THR A 88 -0.61 2.66 -4.25
N GLY A 89 -0.82 2.71 -2.93
CA GLY A 89 -1.81 3.59 -2.31
C GLY A 89 -3.26 3.08 -2.35
N ASP A 90 -3.47 1.77 -2.49
CA ASP A 90 -4.80 1.15 -2.65
C ASP A 90 -5.87 1.63 -1.64
N ALA A 91 -5.45 1.94 -0.41
CA ALA A 91 -6.36 2.43 0.62
C ALA A 91 -6.97 3.81 0.32
N LEU A 92 -6.31 4.66 -0.48
CA LEU A 92 -6.88 5.94 -0.91
C LEU A 92 -8.21 5.73 -1.64
N ASP A 93 -8.33 4.64 -2.40
CA ASP A 93 -9.54 4.33 -3.15
C ASP A 93 -10.64 3.80 -2.22
N PHE A 94 -10.42 2.66 -1.54
CA PHE A 94 -11.49 2.02 -0.76
C PHE A 94 -11.88 2.77 0.52
N VAL A 95 -10.98 3.61 1.07
CA VAL A 95 -11.34 4.51 2.18
C VAL A 95 -12.09 5.72 1.64
N GLY A 96 -11.71 6.24 0.47
CA GLY A 96 -12.42 7.30 -0.22
C GLY A 96 -13.88 6.93 -0.57
N GLU A 97 -14.12 5.68 -0.97
CA GLU A 97 -15.47 5.15 -1.26
C GLU A 97 -16.45 5.26 -0.09
N ILE A 98 -15.96 5.21 1.16
CA ILE A 98 -16.80 5.36 2.36
C ILE A 98 -16.78 6.79 2.93
N GLY A 99 -16.30 7.76 2.15
CA GLY A 99 -16.27 9.17 2.51
C GLY A 99 -15.06 9.60 3.33
N GLY A 100 -14.01 8.77 3.42
CA GLY A 100 -12.75 9.17 4.04
C GLY A 100 -12.03 10.22 3.20
N GLY A 101 -11.63 11.32 3.84
CA GLY A 101 -10.84 12.37 3.20
C GLY A 101 -9.34 12.08 3.25
N ALA A 102 -8.60 12.60 2.26
CA ALA A 102 -7.15 12.66 2.28
C ALA A 102 -6.70 14.12 2.31
N VAL A 103 -5.54 14.37 2.92
CA VAL A 103 -4.89 15.68 2.97
C VAL A 103 -3.48 15.55 2.45
N ASP A 104 -2.92 16.66 1.96
CA ASP A 104 -1.51 16.81 1.58
C ASP A 104 -1.01 15.78 0.56
N LEU A 105 -1.90 15.22 -0.26
CA LEU A 105 -1.54 14.23 -1.28
C LEU A 105 -0.54 14.77 -2.33
N THR A 106 -0.47 16.09 -2.51
CA THR A 106 0.49 16.75 -3.40
C THR A 106 1.91 16.78 -2.85
N ASP A 107 2.08 16.61 -1.54
CA ASP A 107 3.34 16.75 -0.81
C ASP A 107 4.15 15.46 -0.87
N VAL A 108 4.57 15.10 -2.08
CA VAL A 108 5.39 13.92 -2.35
C VAL A 108 6.87 14.26 -2.19
N GLN A 109 7.56 13.58 -1.28
CA GLN A 109 9.00 13.70 -1.08
C GLN A 109 9.78 12.96 -2.18
N VAL A 110 10.71 13.67 -2.82
CA VAL A 110 11.71 13.08 -3.73
C VAL A 110 13.04 13.02 -3.00
N HIS A 111 13.58 11.83 -2.80
CA HIS A 111 14.89 11.68 -2.18
C HIS A 111 16.02 11.90 -3.21
N PRO A 112 17.06 12.70 -2.91
CA PRO A 112 18.07 13.09 -3.90
C PRO A 112 19.07 11.98 -4.27
N THR A 113 19.20 10.94 -3.45
CA THR A 113 20.27 9.92 -3.60
C THR A 113 19.75 8.47 -3.70
N GLY A 114 19.08 8.16 -4.81
CA GLY A 114 18.81 6.77 -5.20
C GLY A 114 20.03 6.14 -5.87
N LEU A 115 20.45 4.95 -5.44
CA LEU A 115 21.62 4.26 -6.00
C LEU A 115 21.31 3.72 -7.40
N VAL A 116 22.20 4.02 -8.36
CA VAL A 116 22.13 3.50 -9.73
C VAL A 116 22.87 2.17 -9.79
N HIS A 117 22.17 1.09 -10.17
CA HIS A 117 22.81 -0.20 -10.37
C HIS A 117 23.64 -0.18 -11.67
N PRO A 118 24.96 -0.45 -11.66
CA PRO A 118 25.78 -0.29 -12.86
C PRO A 118 25.39 -1.19 -14.04
N LYS A 119 24.83 -2.38 -13.77
CA LYS A 119 24.34 -3.29 -14.83
C LYS A 119 22.88 -3.05 -15.22
N ASP A 120 22.18 -2.15 -14.52
CA ASP A 120 20.80 -1.76 -14.80
C ASP A 120 20.59 -0.27 -14.45
N PRO A 121 21.25 0.63 -15.20
CA PRO A 121 21.24 2.06 -14.88
C PRO A 121 19.84 2.68 -15.01
N ASP A 122 19.00 2.14 -15.89
CA ASP A 122 17.65 2.63 -16.18
C ASP A 122 16.56 1.97 -15.32
N GLY A 123 16.92 1.02 -14.45
CA GLY A 123 15.99 0.34 -13.56
C GLY A 123 15.11 1.33 -12.78
N ARG A 124 13.78 1.16 -12.85
CA ARG A 124 12.83 2.14 -12.27
C ARG A 124 12.73 2.07 -10.74
N VAL A 125 13.18 0.97 -10.13
CA VAL A 125 13.26 0.80 -8.66
C VAL A 125 14.72 0.96 -8.23
N LYS A 126 14.99 1.83 -7.27
CA LYS A 126 16.34 2.16 -6.79
C LYS A 126 16.46 1.90 -5.29
N PHE A 127 17.65 1.58 -4.82
CA PHE A 127 17.92 1.49 -3.39
C PHE A 127 18.17 2.89 -2.82
N LEU A 128 17.57 3.17 -1.67
CA LEU A 128 17.81 4.39 -0.94
C LEU A 128 19.18 4.33 -0.27
N ALA A 129 20.06 5.31 -0.52
CA ALA A 129 21.39 5.33 0.08
C ALA A 129 21.37 5.34 1.62
N ALA A 130 20.40 6.04 2.24
CA ALA A 130 20.24 6.09 3.69
C ALA A 130 19.70 4.78 4.32
N GLY A 131 19.06 3.91 3.53
CA GLY A 131 18.50 2.63 4.00
C GLY A 131 19.36 1.40 3.66
N ALA A 132 20.52 1.60 3.06
CA ALA A 132 21.45 0.55 2.65
C ALA A 132 22.65 0.39 3.62
N LEU A 133 22.59 1.05 4.79
CA LEU A 133 23.59 0.99 5.87
C LEU A 133 23.12 0.11 7.02
#